data_AF-K9RVP1-F1
#
_entry.id   AF-K9RVP1-F1
#
_cell.length_a   1.000
_cell.length_b   1.000
_cell.length_c   1.000
_cell.angle_alpha   90.00
_cell.angle_beta   90.00
_cell.angle_gamma   90.00
#
_symmetry.space_group_name_H-M   'P 1'
#
loop_
_entity.id
_entity.type
_entity.pdbx_description
1 polymer ?
#
loop_
_entity_poly.entity_id
_entity_poly.type
_entity_poly.pdbx_seq_one_letter_code
_entity_poly.pdbx_strand_id
1 'polypeptide(L)' 'MSEPTLEQLKAFYRVVYQLVRLSTVIIFVELPEDKSLYVYTGRDDNPLSRSILSINPEGNISYV' A
#
# COMPACT_ATOMS: atom_id res chain seq x y z
N MET A 1 -19.34 9.41 -0.30
CA MET A 1 -18.88 8.12 -0.85
C MET A 1 -19.29 7.03 0.11
N SER A 2 -19.87 5.93 -0.40
CA SER A 2 -20.24 4.77 0.43
C SER A 2 -18.98 4.05 0.89
N GLU A 3 -18.95 3.59 2.14
CA GLU A 3 -17.84 2.76 2.62
C GLU A 3 -17.79 1.43 1.87
N PRO A 4 -16.59 0.89 1.59
CA PRO A 4 -16.46 -0.40 0.93
C PRO A 4 -16.98 -1.52 1.83
N THR A 5 -17.65 -2.48 1.21
CA THR A 5 -18.07 -3.71 1.89
C THR A 5 -16.87 -4.57 2.28
N LEU A 6 -17.04 -5.46 3.27
CA LEU A 6 -15.99 -6.39 3.70
C LEU A 6 -15.43 -7.26 2.55
N GLU A 7 -16.28 -7.67 1.61
CA GLU A 7 -15.83 -8.45 0.45
C GLU A 7 -15.03 -7.61 -0.55
N GLN A 8 -15.39 -6.34 -0.74
CA GLN A 8 -14.62 -5.42 -1.57
C GLN A 8 -13.23 -5.15 -0.96
N LEU A 9 -13.16 -5.02 0.38
CA LEU A 9 -11.88 -4.91 1.09
C LEU A 9 -11.01 -6.15 0.92
N LYS A 10 -11.58 -7.35 1.10
CA LYS A 10 -10.83 -8.62 0.88
C LYS A 10 -10.31 -8.75 -0.54
N ALA A 11 -11.12 -8.38 -1.54
CA ALA A 11 -10.72 -8.40 -2.94
C ALA A 11 -9.57 -7.42 -3.21
N PHE A 12 -9.65 -6.20 -2.68
CA PHE A 12 -8.59 -5.22 -2.75
C PHE A 12 -7.30 -5.74 -2.12
N TYR A 13 -7.34 -6.28 -0.90
CA TYR A 13 -6.17 -6.86 -0.24
C TYR A 13 -5.53 -8.00 -1.04
N ARG A 14 -6.33 -8.86 -1.67
CA ARG A 14 -5.80 -9.94 -2.54
C ARG A 14 -5.08 -9.39 -3.76
N VAL A 15 -5.63 -8.37 -4.41
CA VAL A 15 -4.99 -7.72 -5.57
C VAL A 15 -3.68 -7.06 -5.15
N VAL A 16 -3.68 -6.32 -4.05
CA VAL A 16 -2.46 -5.68 -3.57
C VAL A 16 -1.41 -6.71 -3.15
N TYR A 17 -1.81 -7.79 -2.46
CA TYR A 17 -0.91 -8.89 -2.11
C TYR A 17 -0.24 -9.54 -3.34
N GLN A 18 -0.97 -9.72 -4.44
CA GLN A 18 -0.36 -10.24 -5.68
C GLN A 18 0.56 -9.20 -6.32
N LEU A 19 0.20 -7.92 -6.32
CA LEU A 19 1.06 -6.83 -6.81
C LEU A 19 2.36 -6.72 -6.01
N VAL A 20 2.29 -6.86 -4.68
CA VAL A 20 3.42 -6.95 -3.76
C VAL A 20 4.33 -8.11 -4.16
N ARG A 21 3.77 -9.32 -4.36
CA ARG A 21 4.57 -10.49 -4.74
C ARG A 21 5.22 -10.38 -6.12
N LEU A 22 4.58 -9.66 -7.04
CA LEU A 22 5.09 -9.47 -8.41
C LEU A 22 6.09 -8.30 -8.50
N SER A 23 6.00 -7.34 -7.59
CA SER A 23 6.91 -6.19 -7.53
C SER A 23 8.04 -6.50 -6.56
N THR A 24 9.28 -6.60 -7.07
CA THR A 24 10.51 -6.73 -6.25
C THR A 24 10.72 -5.60 -5.24
N VAL A 25 9.87 -4.58 -5.26
CA VAL A 25 10.05 -3.32 -4.54
C VAL A 25 8.84 -2.99 -3.66
N ILE A 26 7.75 -3.76 -3.64
CA ILE A 26 6.64 -3.49 -2.69
C ILE A 26 6.66 -4.60 -1.64
N ILE A 27 6.75 -4.21 -0.37
CA ILE A 27 6.84 -5.12 0.78
C ILE A 27 5.44 -5.30 1.39
N PHE A 28 4.71 -4.21 1.61
CA PHE A 28 3.39 -4.22 2.23
C PHE A 28 2.61 -2.93 1.94
N VAL A 29 1.28 -2.94 2.10
CA VAL A 29 0.45 -1.72 2.07
C VAL A 29 -0.47 -1.64 3.29
N GLU A 30 -0.72 -0.44 3.76
CA GLU A 30 -1.58 -0.15 4.90
C GLU A 30 -2.57 0.97 4.56
N LEU A 31 -3.82 0.83 4.99
CA LEU A 31 -4.86 1.86 4.87
C LEU A 31 -5.41 2.14 6.28
N PRO A 32 -4.85 3.13 7.00
CA PRO A 32 -5.30 3.49 8.33
C PRO A 32 -6.56 4.38 8.28
N GLU A 33 -7.07 4.76 9.45
CA GLU A 33 -8.30 5.56 9.59
C GLU A 33 -8.23 6.94 8.92
N ASP A 34 -7.02 7.48 8.70
CA ASP A 34 -6.77 8.73 7.96
C ASP A 34 -7.05 8.62 6.45
N LYS A 35 -7.38 7.41 5.97
CA LYS A 35 -7.68 7.06 4.57
C LYS A 35 -6.51 7.29 3.61
N SER A 36 -5.31 7.51 4.11
CA SER A 36 -4.11 7.59 3.28
C SER A 36 -3.57 6.17 3.03
N LEU A 37 -3.22 5.86 1.78
CA LEU A 37 -2.60 4.59 1.44
C LEU A 37 -1.09 4.69 1.68
N TYR A 38 -0.58 3.93 2.64
CA TYR A 38 0.85 3.80 2.87
C TYR A 38 1.37 2.58 2.12
N VAL A 39 2.37 2.78 1.28
CA VAL A 39 3.03 1.74 0.50
C VAL A 39 4.47 1.64 1.00
N TYR A 40 4.75 0.53 1.67
CA TYR A 40 6.08 0.19 2.13
C TYR A 40 6.81 -0.44 0.96
N THR A 41 7.78 0.29 0.42
CA THR A 41 8.58 -0.15 -0.72
C THR A 41 10.01 -0.44 -0.30
N GLY A 42 10.67 -1.32 -1.02
CA GLY A 42 12.03 -1.78 -0.77
C GLY A 42 12.19 -3.23 -1.20
N ARG A 43 13.44 -3.67 -1.32
CA ARG A 43 13.77 -5.08 -1.50
C ARG A 43 13.95 -5.75 -0.14
N ASP A 44 13.44 -6.96 0.00
CA ASP A 44 13.57 -7.70 1.25
C ASP A 44 15.05 -8.03 1.58
N ASP A 45 15.87 -8.22 0.54
CA ASP A 45 17.31 -8.49 0.64
C ASP A 45 18.18 -7.23 0.81
N ASN A 46 17.59 -6.03 0.76
CA ASN A 46 18.32 -4.77 0.97
C ASN A 46 17.53 -3.82 1.90
N PRO A 47 17.75 -3.91 3.23
CA PRO A 47 17.05 -3.09 4.22
C PRO A 47 17.21 -1.58 4.04
N LEU A 48 18.30 -1.14 3.40
CA LEU A 48 18.58 0.28 3.13
C LEU A 48 17.76 0.83 1.96
N SER A 49 17.11 -0.02 1.18
CA SER A 49 16.22 0.38 0.07
C SER A 49 14.78 0.65 0.51
N ARG A 50 14.49 0.52 1.81
CA ARG A 50 13.14 0.69 2.35
C ARG A 50 12.73 2.15 2.35
N SER A 51 11.60 2.46 1.73
CA SER A 51 11.00 3.79 1.72
C SER A 51 9.49 3.68 1.81
N ILE A 52 8.86 4.64 2.50
CA ILE A 52 7.42 4.68 2.69
C ILE A 52 6.87 5.76 1.77
N LEU A 53 5.95 5.36 0.90
CA LEU A 53 5.16 6.26 0.08
C LEU A 53 3.80 6.43 0.76
N SER A 54 3.38 7.66 1.00
CA SER A 54 2.02 7.98 1.43
C SER A 54 1.27 8.59 0.26
N ILE A 55 0.06 8.09 0.00
CA ILE A 55 -0.86 8.61 -1.02
C ILE A 55 -2.14 9.03 -0.31
N ASN A 56 -2.45 10.32 -0.30
CA ASN A 56 -3.64 10.82 0.36
C ASN A 56 -4.91 10.63 -0.50
N PRO A 57 -6.12 10.84 0.04
CA PRO A 57 -7.37 10.69 -0.72
C PRO A 57 -7.51 11.58 -1.95
N GLU A 58 -6.80 12.71 -1.98
CA GLU A 58 -6.74 13.62 -3.13
C GLU A 58 -5.73 13.18 -4.21
N GLY A 59 -5.00 12.09 -3.97
CA GLY A 59 -4.01 11.51 -4.89
C GLY A 59 -2.61 12.15 -4.82
N ASN A 60 -2.35 13.00 -3.81
CA ASN A 60 -1.03 13.58 -3.58
C ASN A 60 -0.08 12.53 -2.99
N ILE A 61 1.17 12.54 -3.46
CA ILE A 61 2.20 11.57 -3.08
C ILE A 61 3.27 12.25 -2.24
N SER A 62 3.60 11.66 -1.10
CA SER A 62 4.66 12.10 -0.19
C SER A 62 5.58 10.95 0.20
N TYR A 63 6.86 11.24 0.38
CA TYR A 63 7.81 10.30 0.98
C TYR A 63 7.87 10.53 2.48
N VAL A 64 7.71 9.46 3.26
CA VAL A 64 7.75 9.46 4.73
C VAL A 64 9.07 8.86 5.21
#